data_AF-A0A096ATE8-F1
#
_entry.id   AF-A0A096ATE8-F1
#
_cell.length_a   1.000
_cell.length_b   1.000
_cell.length_c   1.000
_cell.angle_alpha   90.00
_cell.angle_beta   90.00
_cell.angle_gamma   90.00
#
_symmetry.space_group_name_H-M   'P 1'
#
loop_
_entity.id
_entity.type
_entity.pdbx_description
1 polymer ?
#
loop_
_entity_poly.entity_id
_entity_poly.type
_entity_poly.pdbx_seq_one_letter_code
_entity_poly.pdbx_strand_id
1 'polypeptide(L)'
;MPLPINIDLYSKLIVLDENELIQKGVATAIRERLQRLRALYAYWLKFPGKTNNEVVEYNIKMFKIGRSQAYDDLRLTQVLLGSMQQASKEFMRWKINQDLEHDLSLAREKGDMRAVASIEKARIQNNRTDKDEEQELEFEKIVPQQFVPTDDPTVIGITKVAGLREKIRKLERKYRQDLMEDTQYEEVTADE
;
A
#
# COMPACT_ATOMS: atom_id res chain seq x y z
N MET A 1 -4.83 4.44 -34.20
CA MET A 1 -4.43 3.58 -33.07
C MET A 1 -4.87 4.27 -31.78
N PRO A 2 -5.47 3.56 -30.81
CA PRO A 2 -5.74 4.17 -29.51
C PRO A 2 -4.40 4.56 -28.88
N LEU A 3 -4.29 5.81 -28.41
CA LEU A 3 -3.10 6.30 -27.73
C LEU A 3 -2.78 5.37 -26.54
N PRO A 4 -1.48 5.09 -26.25
CA PRO A 4 -1.10 4.29 -25.11
C PRO A 4 -1.68 4.91 -23.84
N ILE A 5 -2.51 4.14 -23.14
CA ILE A 5 -3.20 4.64 -21.96
C ILE A 5 -2.22 4.63 -20.80
N ASN A 6 -1.82 5.81 -20.33
CA ASN A 6 -0.98 5.95 -19.15
C ASN A 6 -1.85 5.76 -17.89
N ILE A 7 -1.82 4.57 -17.30
CA ILE A 7 -2.63 4.19 -16.14
C ILE A 7 -2.37 5.13 -14.94
N ASP A 8 -1.12 5.54 -14.73
CA ASP A 8 -0.72 6.42 -13.60
C ASP A 8 -1.29 7.83 -13.73
N LEU A 9 -1.48 8.30 -14.96
CA LEU A 9 -2.15 9.58 -15.22
C LEU A 9 -3.65 9.46 -14.94
N TYR A 10 -4.28 8.38 -15.40
CA TYR A 10 -5.72 8.17 -15.17
C TYR A 10 -6.05 7.97 -13.68
N SER A 11 -5.19 7.29 -12.91
CA SER A 11 -5.41 7.09 -11.47
C SER A 11 -5.41 8.40 -10.69
N LYS A 12 -4.54 9.36 -11.03
CA LYS A 12 -4.52 10.69 -10.40
C LYS A 12 -5.72 11.54 -10.81
N LEU A 13 -6.17 11.44 -12.05
CA LEU A 13 -7.26 12.27 -12.57
C LEU A 13 -8.65 11.77 -12.19
N ILE A 14 -8.83 10.46 -11.97
CA ILE A 14 -10.16 9.89 -11.71
C ILE A 14 -10.79 10.37 -10.39
N VAL A 15 -9.99 10.85 -9.45
CA VAL A 15 -10.44 11.38 -8.15
C VAL A 15 -10.88 12.84 -8.22
N LEU A 16 -10.39 13.61 -9.20
CA LEU A 16 -10.59 15.06 -9.28
C LEU A 16 -11.99 15.46 -9.78
N ASP A 17 -12.54 16.56 -9.30
CA ASP A 17 -13.82 17.04 -9.80
C ASP A 17 -13.72 17.62 -11.22
N GLU A 18 -14.84 17.72 -11.94
CA GLU A 18 -14.88 18.22 -13.32
C GLU A 18 -14.25 19.62 -13.44
N ASN A 19 -14.50 20.48 -12.44
CA ASN A 19 -13.94 21.83 -12.39
C ASN A 19 -12.41 21.81 -12.24
N GLU A 20 -11.87 20.90 -11.43
CA GLU A 20 -10.43 20.74 -11.24
C GLU A 20 -9.76 20.20 -12.50
N LEU A 21 -10.43 19.30 -13.22
CA LEU A 21 -9.96 18.78 -14.52
C LEU A 21 -9.88 19.89 -15.57
N ILE A 22 -10.85 20.81 -15.58
CA ILE A 22 -10.84 21.98 -16.47
C ILE A 22 -9.67 22.90 -16.13
N GLN A 23 -9.46 23.20 -14.84
CA GLN A 23 -8.36 24.06 -14.38
C GLN A 23 -6.98 23.48 -14.73
N LYS A 24 -6.82 22.15 -14.66
CA LYS A 24 -5.59 21.46 -15.06
C LYS A 24 -5.41 21.35 -16.59
N GLY A 25 -6.32 21.91 -17.38
CA GLY A 25 -6.22 21.89 -18.84
C GLY A 25 -6.36 20.50 -19.46
N VAL A 26 -7.06 19.58 -18.78
CA VAL A 26 -7.23 18.21 -19.30
C VAL A 26 -8.08 18.24 -20.57
N ALA A 27 -7.65 17.50 -21.59
CA ALA A 27 -8.36 17.41 -22.87
C ALA A 27 -9.81 16.91 -22.68
N THR A 28 -10.75 17.42 -23.48
CA THR A 28 -12.18 17.05 -23.42
C THR A 28 -12.40 15.55 -23.58
N ALA A 29 -11.72 14.92 -24.54
CA ALA A 29 -11.82 13.48 -24.78
C ALA A 29 -11.40 12.63 -23.57
N ILE A 30 -10.43 13.10 -22.78
CA ILE A 30 -9.99 12.41 -21.55
C ILE A 30 -11.02 12.61 -20.45
N ARG A 31 -11.59 13.82 -20.32
CA ARG A 31 -12.66 14.11 -19.34
C ARG A 31 -13.90 13.26 -19.58
N GLU A 32 -14.38 13.19 -20.82
CA GLU A 32 -15.51 12.32 -21.20
C GLU A 32 -15.23 10.85 -20.87
N ARG A 33 -14.01 10.39 -21.11
CA ARG A 33 -13.61 9.03 -20.75
C ARG A 33 -13.60 8.82 -19.23
N LEU A 34 -13.08 9.77 -18.46
CA LEU A 34 -13.10 9.71 -16.99
C LEU A 34 -14.52 9.66 -16.43
N GLN A 35 -15.46 10.43 -17.00
CA GLN A 35 -16.87 10.37 -16.63
C GLN A 35 -17.48 8.98 -16.90
N ARG A 36 -17.17 8.37 -18.05
CA ARG A 36 -17.61 6.99 -18.34
C ARG A 36 -17.05 5.98 -17.34
N LEU A 37 -15.77 6.07 -17.02
CA LEU A 37 -15.11 5.18 -16.05
C LEU A 37 -15.74 5.31 -14.66
N ARG A 38 -16.02 6.55 -14.22
CA ARG A 38 -16.72 6.82 -12.94
C ARG A 38 -18.13 6.24 -12.92
N ALA A 39 -18.89 6.44 -14.00
CA ALA A 39 -20.24 5.90 -14.11
C ALA A 39 -20.24 4.37 -14.12
N LEU A 40 -19.27 3.75 -14.82
CA LEU A 40 -19.12 2.30 -14.88
C LEU A 40 -18.72 1.71 -13.54
N TYR A 41 -17.82 2.38 -12.82
CA TYR A 41 -17.47 2.06 -11.44
C TYR A 41 -18.70 2.15 -10.52
N ALA A 42 -19.46 3.25 -10.57
CA ALA A 42 -20.65 3.43 -9.75
C ALA A 42 -21.75 2.39 -10.07
N TYR A 43 -21.93 2.05 -11.34
CA TYR A 43 -22.87 1.01 -11.76
C TYR A 43 -22.45 -0.37 -11.24
N TRP A 44 -21.15 -0.68 -11.31
CA TRP A 44 -20.64 -1.96 -10.83
C TRP A 44 -20.72 -2.09 -9.31
N LEU A 45 -20.53 -0.97 -8.59
CA LEU A 45 -20.72 -0.90 -7.14
C LEU A 45 -22.19 -1.14 -6.76
N LYS A 46 -23.14 -0.59 -7.54
CA LYS A 46 -24.58 -0.81 -7.31
C LYS A 46 -25.03 -2.24 -7.67
N PHE A 47 -24.42 -2.85 -8.67
CA PHE A 47 -24.84 -4.17 -9.18
C PHE A 47 -23.65 -5.13 -9.30
N PRO A 48 -23.13 -5.63 -8.16
CA PRO A 48 -21.87 -6.36 -8.15
C PRO A 48 -21.97 -7.81 -8.66
N GLY A 49 -23.20 -8.31 -8.88
CA GLY A 49 -23.48 -9.62 -9.49
C GLY A 49 -23.60 -9.57 -11.03
N LYS A 50 -23.49 -8.39 -11.65
CA LYS A 50 -23.57 -8.27 -13.10
C LYS A 50 -22.34 -8.84 -13.79
N THR A 51 -22.58 -9.56 -14.87
CA THR A 51 -21.52 -10.13 -15.71
C THR A 51 -20.82 -9.02 -16.50
N ASN A 52 -19.57 -9.26 -16.88
CA ASN A 52 -18.80 -8.31 -17.71
C ASN A 52 -19.55 -7.91 -18.98
N ASN A 53 -20.28 -8.83 -19.62
CA ASN A 53 -21.07 -8.55 -20.82
C ASN A 53 -22.23 -7.59 -20.53
N GLU A 54 -22.96 -7.78 -19.43
CA GLU A 54 -24.06 -6.88 -19.06
C GLU A 54 -23.55 -5.47 -18.72
N VAL A 55 -22.37 -5.36 -18.09
CA VAL A 55 -21.74 -4.07 -17.78
C VAL A 55 -21.30 -3.36 -19.06
N VAL A 56 -20.77 -4.10 -20.03
CA VAL A 56 -20.40 -3.58 -21.36
C VAL A 56 -21.64 -3.12 -22.12
N GLU A 57 -22.71 -3.90 -22.13
CA GLU A 57 -23.97 -3.53 -22.76
C GLU A 57 -24.57 -2.26 -22.13
N TYR A 58 -24.50 -2.14 -20.81
CA TYR A 58 -24.91 -0.93 -20.10
C TYR A 58 -24.09 0.29 -20.56
N ASN A 59 -22.77 0.16 -20.65
CA ASN A 59 -21.89 1.25 -21.10
C ASN A 59 -22.21 1.68 -22.54
N ILE A 60 -22.42 0.72 -23.45
CA ILE A 60 -22.82 0.97 -24.84
C ILE A 60 -24.16 1.72 -24.89
N LYS A 61 -25.17 1.28 -24.11
CA LYS A 61 -26.49 1.91 -24.09
C LYS A 61 -26.46 3.32 -23.51
N MET A 62 -25.71 3.52 -22.41
CA MET A 62 -25.65 4.79 -21.68
C MET A 62 -24.87 5.86 -22.45
N PHE A 63 -23.70 5.50 -22.99
CA PHE A 63 -22.75 6.45 -23.58
C PHE A 63 -22.66 6.38 -25.10
N LYS A 64 -23.42 5.49 -25.76
CA LYS A 64 -23.47 5.32 -27.23
C LYS A 64 -22.09 5.11 -27.86
N ILE A 65 -21.23 4.37 -27.16
CA ILE A 65 -19.87 4.06 -27.61
C ILE A 65 -19.80 2.72 -28.37
N GLY A 66 -18.75 2.54 -29.16
CA GLY A 66 -18.48 1.28 -29.84
C GLY A 66 -18.12 0.15 -28.86
N ARG A 67 -18.42 -1.10 -29.25
CA ARG A 67 -18.18 -2.29 -28.41
C ARG A 67 -16.73 -2.44 -27.97
N SER A 68 -15.76 -2.17 -28.87
CA SER A 68 -14.32 -2.22 -28.53
C SER A 68 -13.97 -1.23 -27.41
N GLN A 69 -14.49 0.00 -27.49
CA GLN A 69 -14.23 1.04 -26.50
C GLN A 69 -14.85 0.71 -25.15
N ALA A 70 -16.03 0.08 -25.14
CA ALA A 70 -16.70 -0.33 -23.91
C ALA A 70 -15.91 -1.44 -23.17
N TYR A 71 -15.32 -2.40 -23.89
CA TYR A 71 -14.43 -3.40 -23.28
C TYR A 71 -13.13 -2.77 -22.77
N ASP A 72 -12.55 -1.82 -23.52
CA ASP A 72 -11.36 -1.09 -23.08
C ASP A 72 -11.64 -0.29 -21.80
N ASP A 73 -12.79 0.40 -21.73
CA ASP A 73 -13.21 1.16 -20.57
C ASP A 73 -13.49 0.22 -19.38
N LEU A 74 -14.10 -0.95 -19.58
CA LEU A 74 -14.27 -1.97 -18.53
C LEU A 74 -12.93 -2.45 -18.00
N ARG A 75 -11.99 -2.82 -18.87
CA ARG A 75 -10.65 -3.28 -18.49
C ARG A 75 -9.89 -2.20 -17.74
N LEU A 76 -9.96 -0.94 -18.19
CA LEU A 76 -9.31 0.16 -17.50
C LEU A 76 -9.92 0.38 -16.11
N THR A 77 -11.25 0.31 -16.01
CA THR A 77 -11.95 0.42 -14.72
C THR A 77 -11.51 -0.69 -13.78
N GLN A 78 -11.35 -1.93 -14.26
CA GLN A 78 -10.83 -3.07 -13.48
C GLN A 78 -9.40 -2.87 -12.98
N VAL A 79 -8.52 -2.32 -13.82
CA VAL A 79 -7.13 -2.02 -13.43
C VAL A 79 -7.08 -0.92 -12.37
N LEU A 80 -7.85 0.15 -12.55
CA LEU A 80 -7.96 1.26 -11.59
C LEU A 80 -8.61 0.79 -10.28
N LEU A 81 -9.59 -0.13 -10.35
CA LEU A 81 -10.15 -0.87 -9.23
C LEU A 81 -9.10 -1.69 -8.50
N GLY A 82 -8.21 -2.40 -9.22
CA GLY A 82 -7.15 -3.22 -8.62
C GLY A 82 -6.21 -2.43 -7.73
N SER A 83 -5.83 -1.21 -8.11
CA SER A 83 -5.09 -0.29 -7.22
C SER A 83 -5.93 0.16 -6.02
N MET A 84 -7.24 0.28 -6.19
CA MET A 84 -8.18 0.62 -5.12
C MET A 84 -8.57 -0.61 -4.27
N GLN A 85 -8.20 -1.82 -4.68
CA GLN A 85 -8.56 -3.06 -3.99
C GLN A 85 -7.71 -3.33 -2.75
N GLN A 86 -6.60 -2.64 -2.53
CA GLN A 86 -5.97 -2.65 -1.20
C GLN A 86 -6.84 -1.92 -0.15
N ALA A 87 -7.72 -1.00 -0.57
CA ALA A 87 -8.83 -0.50 0.24
C ALA A 87 -10.08 -1.44 0.20
N SER A 88 -10.02 -2.61 -0.47
CA SER A 88 -11.19 -3.48 -0.70
C SER A 88 -11.54 -4.50 0.37
N LYS A 89 -10.77 -4.69 1.45
CA LYS A 89 -11.27 -5.56 2.53
C LYS A 89 -12.60 -5.04 3.07
N GLU A 90 -12.71 -3.73 3.23
CA GLU A 90 -13.93 -3.07 3.65
C GLU A 90 -15.02 -3.12 2.57
N PHE A 91 -14.64 -2.96 1.31
CA PHE A 91 -15.58 -3.09 0.19
C PHE A 91 -16.14 -4.51 0.03
N MET A 92 -15.29 -5.53 0.14
CA MET A 92 -15.68 -6.93 0.11
C MET A 92 -16.57 -7.27 1.30
N ARG A 93 -16.24 -6.75 2.50
CA ARG A 93 -17.09 -6.86 3.68
C ARG A 93 -18.47 -6.24 3.44
N TRP A 94 -18.52 -5.01 2.91
CA TRP A 94 -19.76 -4.33 2.54
C TRP A 94 -20.58 -5.12 1.52
N LYS A 95 -19.95 -5.61 0.44
CA LYS A 95 -20.61 -6.40 -0.60
C LYS A 95 -21.21 -7.70 -0.03
N ILE A 96 -20.42 -8.45 0.74
CA ILE A 96 -20.89 -9.68 1.39
C ILE A 96 -22.06 -9.37 2.33
N ASN A 97 -22.03 -8.25 3.05
CA ASN A 97 -23.15 -7.85 3.91
C ASN A 97 -24.43 -7.56 3.11
N GLN A 98 -24.32 -6.94 1.92
CA GLN A 98 -25.47 -6.71 1.03
C GLN A 98 -26.06 -8.03 0.50
N ASP A 99 -25.21 -8.96 0.05
CA ASP A 99 -25.65 -10.27 -0.43
C ASP A 99 -26.35 -11.05 0.71
N LEU A 100 -25.77 -11.06 1.91
CA LEU A 100 -26.37 -11.70 3.09
C LEU A 100 -27.70 -11.07 3.51
N GLU A 101 -27.88 -9.76 3.33
CA GLU A 101 -29.13 -9.07 3.65
C GLU A 101 -30.27 -9.50 2.70
N HIS A 102 -29.97 -9.67 1.42
CA HIS A 102 -30.91 -10.23 0.44
C HIS A 102 -31.27 -11.69 0.74
N ASP A 103 -30.27 -12.53 1.03
CA ASP A 103 -30.52 -13.94 1.36
C ASP A 103 -31.35 -14.09 2.65
N LEU A 104 -31.13 -13.19 3.61
CA LEU A 104 -31.88 -13.14 4.86
C LEU A 104 -33.34 -12.73 4.65
N SER A 105 -33.63 -11.80 3.73
CA SER A 105 -35.02 -11.47 3.39
C SER A 105 -35.75 -12.66 2.76
N LEU A 106 -35.10 -13.35 1.80
CA LEU A 106 -35.65 -14.56 1.18
C LEU A 106 -35.84 -15.73 2.17
N ALA A 107 -34.90 -15.91 3.10
CA ALA A 107 -35.00 -16.94 4.14
C ALA A 107 -36.16 -16.67 5.12
N ARG A 108 -36.38 -15.40 5.49
CA ARG A 108 -37.52 -14.98 6.32
C ARG A 108 -38.85 -15.15 5.60
N GLU A 109 -38.93 -14.82 4.32
CA GLU A 109 -40.13 -15.04 3.50
C GLU A 109 -40.51 -16.53 3.43
N LYS A 110 -39.52 -17.43 3.35
CA LYS A 110 -39.73 -18.88 3.33
C LYS A 110 -39.94 -19.50 4.71
N GLY A 111 -39.76 -18.74 5.80
CA GLY A 111 -39.88 -19.23 7.18
C GLY A 111 -38.78 -20.20 7.62
N ASP A 112 -37.65 -20.28 6.91
CA ASP A 112 -36.55 -21.16 7.28
C ASP A 112 -35.62 -20.48 8.31
N MET A 113 -35.97 -20.64 9.58
CA MET A 113 -35.22 -20.06 10.70
C MET A 113 -33.81 -20.65 10.86
N ARG A 114 -33.53 -21.85 10.33
CA ARG A 114 -32.18 -22.43 10.36
C ARG A 114 -31.25 -21.72 9.37
N ALA A 115 -31.75 -21.43 8.17
CA ALA A 115 -31.03 -20.65 7.19
C ALA A 115 -30.74 -19.23 7.71
N VAL A 116 -31.71 -18.57 8.36
CA VAL A 116 -31.54 -17.25 8.97
C VAL A 116 -30.40 -17.25 10.00
N ALA A 117 -30.38 -18.22 10.93
CA ALA A 117 -29.31 -18.32 11.94
C ALA A 117 -27.93 -18.54 11.32
N SER A 118 -27.85 -19.32 10.24
CA SER A 118 -26.60 -19.56 9.50
C SER A 118 -26.09 -18.30 8.81
N ILE A 119 -26.98 -17.52 8.18
CA ILE A 119 -26.65 -16.26 7.48
C ILE A 119 -26.20 -15.20 8.49
N GLU A 120 -26.88 -15.06 9.63
CA GLU A 120 -26.52 -14.12 10.69
C GLU A 120 -25.13 -14.45 11.29
N LYS A 121 -24.83 -15.75 11.48
CA LYS A 121 -23.50 -16.19 11.91
C LYS A 121 -22.41 -15.81 10.90
N ALA A 122 -22.66 -16.00 9.61
CA ALA A 122 -21.73 -15.61 8.55
C ALA A 122 -21.50 -14.09 8.51
N ARG A 123 -22.54 -13.29 8.76
CA ARG A 123 -22.46 -11.82 8.83
C ARG A 123 -21.58 -11.35 9.99
N ILE A 124 -21.70 -11.97 11.17
CA ILE A 124 -20.86 -11.66 12.34
C ILE A 124 -19.38 -11.96 12.04
N GLN A 125 -19.09 -13.11 11.44
CA GLN A 125 -17.73 -13.51 11.09
C GLN A 125 -17.08 -12.59 10.06
N ASN A 126 -17.84 -12.15 9.05
CA ASN A 126 -17.38 -11.22 8.02
C ASN A 126 -17.01 -9.84 8.59
N ASN A 127 -17.82 -9.32 9.51
CA ASN A 127 -17.60 -8.02 10.15
C ASN A 127 -16.59 -8.09 11.30
N ARG A 128 -16.19 -9.29 11.74
CA ARG A 128 -15.33 -9.51 12.91
C ARG A 128 -15.86 -8.80 14.17
N THR A 129 -17.17 -8.59 14.28
CA THR A 129 -17.81 -7.95 15.45
C THR A 129 -17.58 -8.75 16.74
N ASP A 130 -17.18 -10.01 16.62
CA ASP A 130 -16.83 -10.92 17.71
C ASP A 130 -15.35 -10.79 18.17
N LYS A 131 -14.55 -9.94 17.52
CA LYS A 131 -13.14 -9.71 17.87
C LYS A 131 -12.95 -8.28 18.33
N ASP A 132 -12.12 -8.08 19.35
CA ASP A 132 -11.68 -6.74 19.76
C ASP A 132 -10.97 -6.05 18.60
N GLU A 133 -11.27 -4.77 18.40
CA GLU A 133 -10.62 -3.94 17.38
C GLU A 133 -9.11 -3.88 17.70
N GLU A 134 -8.27 -4.32 16.76
CA GLU A 134 -6.83 -4.16 16.87
C GLU A 134 -6.55 -2.66 16.98
N GLN A 135 -5.99 -2.23 18.12
CA GLN A 135 -5.56 -0.84 18.27
C GLN A 135 -4.63 -0.49 17.12
N GLU A 136 -5.02 0.50 16.32
CA GLU A 136 -4.15 1.00 15.26
C GLU A 136 -2.83 1.44 15.91
N LEU A 137 -1.75 0.72 15.59
CA LEU A 137 -0.42 1.09 16.04
C LEU A 137 -0.13 2.46 15.43
N GLU A 138 -0.09 3.50 16.27
CA GLU A 138 0.23 4.86 15.87
C GLU A 138 1.72 4.95 15.52
N PHE A 139 2.09 4.41 14.36
CA PHE A 139 3.49 4.36 13.87
C PHE A 139 4.11 5.76 13.80
N GLU A 140 3.30 6.81 13.64
CA GLU A 140 3.75 8.21 13.67
C GLU A 140 4.35 8.63 15.03
N LYS A 141 3.95 7.99 16.13
CA LYS A 141 4.51 8.25 17.47
C LYS A 141 5.85 7.55 17.72
N ILE A 142 6.22 6.59 16.87
CA ILE A 142 7.47 5.84 17.02
C ILE A 142 8.60 6.70 16.43
N VAL A 143 9.26 7.49 17.26
CA VAL A 143 10.45 8.25 16.88
C VAL A 143 11.64 7.28 16.78
N PRO A 144 12.31 7.15 15.61
CA PRO A 144 13.51 6.34 15.50
C PRO A 144 14.59 6.86 16.45
N GLN A 145 15.16 5.97 17.26
CA GLN A 145 16.30 6.34 18.11
C GLN A 145 17.51 6.63 17.22
N GLN A 146 18.06 7.84 17.34
CA GLN A 146 19.30 8.21 16.66
C GLN A 146 20.49 7.73 17.49
N PHE A 147 21.13 6.64 17.08
CA PHE A 147 22.38 6.20 17.68
C PHE A 147 23.53 7.05 17.13
N VAL A 148 24.16 7.85 17.99
CA VAL A 148 25.39 8.58 17.66
C VAL A 148 26.57 7.83 18.28
N PRO A 149 27.47 7.26 17.47
CA PRO A 149 28.72 6.69 17.97
C PRO A 149 29.47 7.78 18.74
N THR A 150 29.67 7.56 20.03
CA THR A 150 30.32 8.53 20.92
C THR A 150 31.50 7.87 21.59
N ASP A 151 32.69 8.45 21.42
CA ASP A 151 33.93 8.00 22.06
C ASP A 151 34.05 8.43 23.53
N ASP A 152 33.05 9.16 24.05
CA ASP A 152 33.03 9.61 25.43
C ASP A 152 32.45 8.53 26.36
N PRO A 153 33.27 7.86 27.19
CA PRO A 153 32.83 6.78 28.06
C PRO A 153 31.88 7.25 29.18
N THR A 154 31.73 8.57 29.37
CA THR A 154 30.73 9.11 30.31
C THR A 154 29.29 8.88 29.86
N VAL A 155 29.04 8.66 28.56
CA VAL A 155 27.70 8.35 28.04
C VAL A 155 27.17 7.01 28.60
N ILE A 156 28.08 6.12 29.01
CA ILE A 156 27.76 4.81 29.64
C ILE A 156 27.99 4.86 31.17
N GLY A 157 28.25 6.04 31.74
CA GLY A 157 28.41 6.23 33.19
C GLY A 157 29.81 5.91 33.74
N ILE A 158 30.84 5.79 32.89
CA ILE A 158 32.22 5.57 33.33
C ILE A 158 32.88 6.93 33.64
N THR A 159 33.40 7.11 34.84
CA THR A 159 34.10 8.34 35.25
C THR A 159 35.42 8.52 34.48
N LYS A 160 35.64 9.70 33.88
CA LYS A 160 36.88 10.02 33.16
C LYS A 160 38.09 9.90 34.08
N VAL A 161 39.08 9.09 33.69
CA VAL A 161 40.40 9.10 34.30
C VAL A 161 41.11 10.40 33.89
N ALA A 162 41.43 11.26 34.85
CA ALA A 162 42.14 12.51 34.59
C ALA A 162 43.50 12.25 33.88
N GLY A 163 43.77 12.99 32.81
CA GLY A 163 45.06 12.93 32.09
C GLY A 163 45.27 11.72 31.18
N LEU A 164 44.21 11.01 30.77
CA LEU A 164 44.32 9.81 29.92
C LEU A 164 45.12 10.04 28.63
N ARG A 165 44.90 11.19 27.94
CA ARG A 165 45.62 11.55 26.71
C ARG A 165 47.12 11.75 26.92
N GLU A 166 47.52 12.28 28.08
CA GLU A 166 48.93 12.45 28.41
C GLU A 166 49.60 11.12 28.73
N LYS A 167 48.88 10.21 29.39
CA LYS A 167 49.34 8.83 29.63
C LYS A 167 49.48 8.05 28.32
N ILE A 168 48.53 8.16 27.40
CA ILE A 168 48.61 7.56 26.06
C ILE A 168 49.85 8.09 25.32
N ARG A 169 50.06 9.41 25.29
CA ARG A 169 51.21 10.01 24.60
C ARG A 169 52.56 9.61 25.23
N LYS A 170 52.60 9.42 26.55
CA LYS A 170 53.79 8.90 27.26
C LYS A 170 54.05 7.43 26.91
N LEU A 171 53.01 6.60 26.87
CA LEU A 171 53.13 5.18 26.51
C LEU A 171 53.50 5.03 25.02
N GLU A 172 52.87 5.77 24.12
CA GLU A 172 53.22 5.78 22.69
C GLU A 172 54.70 6.14 22.48
N ARG A 173 55.22 7.14 23.20
CA ARG A 173 56.65 7.49 23.09
C ARG A 173 57.56 6.38 23.60
N LYS A 174 57.21 5.77 24.74
CA LYS A 174 58.00 4.68 25.34
C LYS A 174 58.05 3.47 24.40
N TYR A 175 56.91 3.05 23.85
CA TYR A 175 56.83 1.86 23.01
C TYR A 175 57.17 2.11 21.53
N ARG A 176 57.14 3.36 21.03
CA ARG A 176 57.66 3.69 19.68
C ARG A 176 59.17 3.55 19.58
N GLN A 177 59.88 3.80 20.67
CA GLN A 177 61.35 3.75 20.68
C GLN A 177 61.89 2.31 20.75
N ASP A 178 61.18 1.42 21.43
CA ASP A 178 61.67 0.07 21.74
C ASP A 178 61.31 -1.00 20.68
N LEU A 179 60.44 -0.71 19.71
CA LEU A 179 59.94 -1.70 18.73
C LEU A 179 60.30 -1.45 17.26
N MET A 180 61.10 -0.42 16.94
CA MET A 180 61.56 -0.19 15.57
C MET A 180 63.06 -0.40 15.48
N GLU A 181 63.46 -1.68 15.47
CA GLU A 181 64.61 -2.08 14.66
C GLU A 181 64.12 -2.12 13.21
N ASP A 182 64.61 -1.17 12.39
CA ASP A 182 64.48 -1.27 10.93
C ASP A 182 65.28 -2.49 10.47
N THR A 183 64.66 -3.67 10.48
CA THR A 183 65.26 -4.87 9.90
C THR A 183 65.33 -4.67 8.39
N GLN A 184 66.54 -4.67 7.85
CA GLN A 184 66.74 -4.68 6.39
C GLN A 184 66.13 -5.96 5.83
N TYR A 185 65.43 -5.82 4.71
CA TYR A 185 64.81 -6.92 4.00
C TYR A 185 65.85 -8.00 3.64
N GLU A 186 65.72 -9.20 4.20
CA GLU A 186 66.43 -10.39 3.77
C GLU A 186 65.54 -11.19 2.80
N GLU A 187 66.03 -11.40 1.58
CA GLU A 187 65.42 -12.36 0.66
C GLU A 187 65.69 -13.77 1.17
N VAL A 188 64.63 -14.45 1.59
CA VAL A 188 64.68 -15.89 1.86
C VAL A 188 64.85 -16.61 0.52
N THR A 189 66.07 -16.99 0.18
CA THR A 189 66.31 -17.99 -0.85
C THR A 189 65.82 -19.33 -0.32
N ALA A 190 64.66 -19.78 -0.77
CA ALA A 190 64.32 -21.20 -0.70
C ALA A 190 65.25 -21.93 -1.66
N ASP A 191 66.16 -22.75 -1.14
CA ASP A 191 66.61 -24.04 -1.71
C ASP A 191 67.67 -24.69 -0.78
N GLU A 192 67.31 -25.86 -0.24
CA GLU A 192 68.06 -26.92 0.51
C GLU A 192 69.02 -26.56 1.67
#